data_AF-A0A0Q7XKP1-F1
#
_entry.id   AF-A0A0Q7XKP1-F1
#
_cell.length_a   1.000
_cell.length_b   1.000
_cell.length_c   1.000
_cell.angle_alpha   90.00
_cell.angle_beta   90.00
_cell.angle_gamma   90.00
#
_symmetry.space_group_name_H-M   'P 1'
#
loop_
_entity.id
_entity.type
_entity.pdbx_description
1 polymer ?
#
loop_
_entity_poly.entity_id
_entity_poly.type
_entity_poly.pdbx_seq_one_letter_code
_entity_poly.pdbx_strand_id
1 'polypeptide(L)'
;MTSTIDNWQPRIRVLTVIVIAALLAGLGVWNEITTWQRLVLSSNNRLLETARAIGLHTDDVFALAEQPLAQLALKAQIVRQDQRPEAALLEDMQSLRRSSTFLNEIIYIQADGTVSHSRPDAMATTAELSLEEYSGFHRSHASTDTHIGTAVRSKSAKDWLLPVSRRIDAPDGSFAGVLLATIRLDHFARFIESFDLRGDTAFYLVHSEGGVLLRYPFWARSVEADLGDREFFQDQGPAKQQGNHEYRLQSGESRLSGYYYSPDTRVTAIVTRSKSALFHNWVTRSKYPWACLIAAYVVGLGITFRWLRQIRLREIGDRKVAAREAELRLIANASSDVIEKHSMAGLREYVSPAAAILFEQAPETLIGTNVTDGQDEATRTAWRSAQLRLQSGSLAETILAQRQRADGSVIWLESVLSCVRSENGAPADGIVVVTRDVTRQETAKRELDTLAVTDELTGLFNKRYFSQHLQTVLSESPGAPVSLLLLDLDRFKQFNDTYGHLPGDNCLRDVANAIRSALPESGAVAARFGGEEMAVLLPGFGQAASLLLAEQLRRAVEALKIAHEANAPSGIVTISIGLCVLPKGHSETSETLIVSADQALYEAKSQGRNRIALSAVPAPPLKQFAAV
;
A
#
# COMPACT_ATOMS: atom_id res chain seq x y z
N MET A 1 -5.82 25.04 -16.47
CA MET A 1 -4.39 25.21 -16.13
C MET A 1 -3.97 24.53 -14.82
N THR A 2 -4.88 23.88 -14.09
CA THR A 2 -4.58 23.15 -12.84
C THR A 2 -4.12 21.70 -13.03
N SER A 3 -4.36 21.08 -14.20
CA SER A 3 -4.03 19.66 -14.45
C SER A 3 -2.54 19.40 -14.76
N THR A 4 -1.76 20.42 -15.10
CA THR A 4 -0.33 20.24 -15.38
C THR A 4 0.50 20.18 -14.12
N ILE A 5 0.10 20.85 -13.03
CA ILE A 5 0.87 20.95 -11.78
C ILE A 5 0.86 19.63 -10.99
N ASP A 6 -0.22 18.84 -11.05
CA ASP A 6 -0.31 17.55 -10.35
C ASP A 6 0.60 16.46 -10.93
N ASN A 7 0.94 16.52 -12.23
CA ASN A 7 1.83 15.54 -12.86
C ASN A 7 3.32 15.74 -12.52
N TRP A 8 3.72 16.90 -11.99
CA TRP A 8 5.12 17.19 -11.64
C TRP A 8 5.49 16.78 -10.20
N GLN A 9 4.52 16.78 -9.29
CA GLN A 9 4.71 16.41 -7.88
C GLN A 9 5.48 15.09 -7.66
N PRO A 10 5.13 13.96 -8.32
CA PRO A 10 5.86 12.70 -8.13
C PRO A 10 7.27 12.72 -8.74
N ARG A 11 7.45 13.39 -9.89
CA ARG A 11 8.76 13.50 -10.56
C ARG A 11 9.74 14.37 -9.76
N ILE A 12 9.26 15.49 -9.23
CA ILE A 12 10.05 16.39 -8.38
C ILE A 12 10.52 15.63 -7.13
N ARG A 13 9.64 14.88 -6.47
CA ARG A 13 10.00 14.10 -5.27
C ARG A 13 11.06 13.04 -5.52
N VAL A 14 10.97 12.31 -6.64
CA VAL A 14 12.00 11.32 -7.04
C VAL A 14 13.33 12.02 -7.29
N LEU A 15 13.32 13.15 -8.00
CA LEU A 15 14.51 13.95 -8.26
C LEU A 15 15.15 14.43 -6.96
N THR A 16 14.36 14.90 -5.99
CA THR A 16 14.87 15.36 -4.68
C THR A 16 15.59 14.23 -3.94
N VAL A 17 15.03 13.02 -3.93
CA VAL A 17 15.66 11.86 -3.28
C VAL A 17 16.98 11.50 -3.97
N ILE A 18 17.02 11.49 -5.30
CA ILE A 18 18.25 11.21 -6.06
C ILE A 18 19.32 12.26 -5.76
N VAL A 19 18.95 13.54 -5.71
CA VAL A 19 19.88 14.64 -5.41
C VAL A 19 20.42 14.54 -3.99
N ILE A 20 19.57 14.29 -2.99
CA ILE A 20 20.01 14.08 -1.59
C ILE A 20 20.96 12.88 -1.49
N ALA A 21 20.63 11.78 -2.18
CA ALA A 21 21.46 10.58 -2.21
C ALA A 21 22.84 10.85 -2.84
N ALA A 22 22.89 11.63 -3.94
CA ALA A 22 24.13 12.04 -4.58
C ALA A 22 24.97 12.97 -3.68
N LEU A 23 24.34 13.91 -2.97
CA LEU A 23 25.01 14.81 -2.03
C LEU A 23 25.63 14.04 -0.87
N LEU A 24 24.91 13.07 -0.28
CA LEU A 24 25.43 12.23 0.80
C LEU A 24 26.61 11.37 0.33
N ALA A 25 26.54 10.81 -0.88
CA ALA A 25 27.67 10.08 -1.48
C ALA A 25 28.89 10.99 -1.68
N GLY A 26 28.68 12.20 -2.20
CA GLY A 26 29.72 13.21 -2.37
C GLY A 26 30.38 13.61 -1.05
N LEU A 27 29.59 13.83 0.01
CA LEU A 27 30.08 14.10 1.36
C LEU A 27 30.90 12.93 1.93
N GLY A 28 30.47 11.69 1.69
CA GLY A 28 31.21 10.49 2.09
C GLY A 28 32.58 10.40 1.43
N VAL A 29 32.65 10.57 0.11
CA VAL A 29 33.91 10.59 -0.65
C VAL A 29 34.82 11.72 -0.17
N TRP A 30 34.27 12.93 -0.01
CA TRP A 30 35.00 14.08 0.49
C TRP A 30 35.58 13.81 1.88
N ASN A 31 34.78 13.28 2.81
CA ASN A 31 35.24 12.93 4.15
C ASN A 31 36.41 11.94 4.09
N GLU A 32 36.34 10.89 3.28
CA GLU A 32 37.42 9.91 3.17
C GLU A 32 38.72 10.52 2.62
N ILE A 33 38.62 11.35 1.56
CA ILE A 33 39.79 12.09 1.04
C ILE A 33 40.41 12.96 2.14
N THR A 34 39.58 13.68 2.92
CA THR A 34 40.10 14.53 4.00
C THR A 34 40.69 13.72 5.16
N THR A 35 40.18 12.52 5.46
CA THR A 35 40.78 11.65 6.49
C THR A 35 42.15 11.13 6.05
N TRP A 36 42.29 10.74 4.79
CA TRP A 36 43.57 10.34 4.21
C TRP A 36 44.58 11.49 4.24
N GLN A 37 44.19 12.69 3.80
CA GLN A 37 45.05 13.88 3.83
C GLN A 37 45.50 14.22 5.26
N ARG A 38 44.57 14.18 6.24
CA ARG A 38 44.90 14.41 7.66
C ARG A 38 45.83 13.33 8.21
N LEU A 39 45.65 12.07 7.81
CA LEU A 39 46.51 10.96 8.23
C LEU A 39 47.92 11.13 7.68
N VAL A 40 48.07 11.46 6.39
CA VAL A 40 49.38 11.73 5.77
C VAL A 40 50.07 12.92 6.43
N LEU A 41 49.36 14.04 6.61
CA LEU A 41 49.91 15.24 7.23
C LEU A 41 50.34 15.01 8.68
N SER A 42 49.50 14.34 9.48
CA SER A 42 49.84 14.01 10.86
C SER A 42 50.99 12.99 10.96
N SER A 43 51.08 12.05 10.01
CA SER A 43 52.22 11.13 9.92
C SER A 43 53.51 11.90 9.60
N ASN A 44 53.48 12.83 8.64
CA ASN A 44 54.64 13.66 8.30
C ASN A 44 55.12 14.48 9.50
N ASN A 45 54.22 15.14 10.22
CA ASN A 45 54.61 15.91 11.42
C ASN A 45 55.23 15.03 12.51
N ARG A 46 54.64 13.85 12.78
CA ARG A 46 55.21 12.90 13.77
C ARG A 46 56.58 12.37 13.34
N LEU A 47 56.77 12.08 12.06
CA LEU A 47 58.07 11.63 11.54
C LEU A 47 59.13 12.72 11.70
N LEU A 48 58.79 13.97 11.38
CA LEU A 48 59.69 15.12 11.58
C LEU A 48 60.04 15.33 13.05
N GLU A 49 59.04 15.33 13.95
CA GLU A 49 59.25 15.49 15.39
C GLU A 49 60.14 14.37 15.95
N THR A 50 59.92 13.13 15.50
CA THR A 50 60.74 11.98 15.90
C THR A 50 62.16 12.10 15.36
N ALA A 51 62.33 12.49 14.08
CA ALA A 51 63.65 12.68 13.48
C ALA A 51 64.44 13.77 14.20
N ARG A 52 63.78 14.87 14.55
CA ARG A 52 64.36 15.96 15.33
C ARG A 52 64.75 15.52 16.74
N ALA A 53 63.89 14.77 17.43
CA ALA A 53 64.20 14.27 18.76
C ALA A 53 65.42 13.32 18.75
N ILE A 54 65.52 12.44 17.74
CA ILE A 54 66.66 11.53 17.61
C ILE A 54 67.92 12.29 17.18
N GLY A 55 67.81 13.27 16.27
CA GLY A 55 68.93 14.12 15.87
C GLY A 55 69.51 14.89 17.06
N LEU A 56 68.67 15.58 17.83
CA LEU A 56 69.09 16.29 19.04
C LEU A 56 69.69 15.35 20.10
N HIS A 57 69.08 14.18 20.32
CA HIS A 57 69.66 13.20 21.23
C HIS A 57 71.03 12.68 20.73
N THR A 58 71.20 12.58 19.42
CA THR A 58 72.48 12.23 18.80
C THR A 58 73.52 13.32 19.03
N ASP A 59 73.13 14.59 18.90
CA ASP A 59 73.98 15.74 19.24
C ASP A 59 74.42 15.70 20.70
N ASP A 60 73.50 15.45 21.63
CA ASP A 60 73.79 15.33 23.06
C ASP A 60 74.79 14.19 23.34
N VAL A 61 74.58 13.01 22.76
CA VAL A 61 75.45 11.85 22.98
C VAL A 61 76.86 12.10 22.41
N PHE A 62 76.96 12.73 21.24
CA PHE A 62 78.26 13.08 20.66
C PHE A 62 78.96 14.18 21.46
N ALA A 63 78.24 15.22 21.89
CA ALA A 63 78.82 16.29 22.72
C ALA A 63 79.34 15.74 24.07
N LEU A 64 78.59 14.83 24.69
CA LEU A 64 79.01 14.14 25.92
C LEU A 64 80.22 13.22 25.71
N ALA A 65 80.45 12.72 24.50
CA ALA A 65 81.67 11.98 24.14
C ALA A 65 82.83 12.94 23.83
N GLU A 66 82.58 14.04 23.13
CA GLU A 66 83.59 14.96 22.64
C GLU A 66 84.30 15.73 23.77
N GLN A 67 83.56 16.33 24.70
CA GLN A 67 84.17 17.18 25.73
C GLN A 67 85.21 16.43 26.58
N PRO A 68 84.91 15.22 27.10
CA PRO A 68 85.90 14.46 27.86
C PRO A 68 87.06 13.97 26.98
N LEU A 69 86.83 13.64 25.70
CA LEU A 69 87.90 13.27 24.78
C LEU A 69 88.82 14.44 24.47
N ALA A 70 88.30 15.66 24.32
CA ALA A 70 89.10 16.87 24.18
C ALA A 70 89.97 17.11 25.41
N GLN A 71 89.40 16.93 26.61
CA GLN A 71 90.15 17.05 27.87
C GLN A 71 91.24 15.98 28.00
N LEU A 72 90.94 14.73 27.64
CA LEU A 72 91.92 13.64 27.62
C LEU A 72 93.01 13.87 26.58
N ALA A 73 92.66 14.40 25.40
CA ALA A 73 93.63 14.75 24.36
C ALA A 73 94.60 15.83 24.87
N LEU A 74 94.11 16.90 25.50
CA LEU A 74 94.95 17.94 26.10
C LEU A 74 95.86 17.37 27.20
N LYS A 75 95.32 16.53 28.09
CA LYS A 75 96.13 15.85 29.11
C LYS A 75 97.20 14.95 28.49
N ALA A 76 96.89 14.23 27.41
CA ALA A 76 97.85 13.40 26.70
C ALA A 76 99.00 14.22 26.10
N GLN A 77 98.73 15.44 25.61
CA GLN A 77 99.76 16.39 25.16
C GLN A 77 100.71 16.77 26.31
N ILE A 78 100.15 17.10 27.48
CA ILE A 78 100.93 17.49 28.67
C ILE A 78 101.77 16.31 29.19
N VAL A 79 101.18 15.11 29.30
CA VAL A 79 101.89 13.90 29.77
C VAL A 79 103.10 13.59 28.90
N ARG A 80 102.97 13.76 27.58
CA ARG A 80 104.05 13.56 26.61
C ARG A 80 105.13 14.63 26.70
N GLN A 81 104.76 15.89 26.92
CA GLN A 81 105.71 16.99 27.06
C GLN A 81 106.59 16.86 28.32
N ASP A 82 105.99 16.45 29.45
CA ASP A 82 106.67 16.34 30.75
C ASP A 82 107.35 14.97 30.99
N GLN A 83 107.34 14.03 30.03
CA GLN A 83 107.76 12.62 30.22
C GLN A 83 107.10 11.96 31.45
N ARG A 84 105.85 12.32 31.76
CA ARG A 84 105.11 11.75 32.89
C ARG A 84 104.69 10.30 32.60
N PRO A 85 104.50 9.47 33.64
CA PRO A 85 104.05 8.09 33.44
C PRO A 85 102.65 8.05 32.82
N GLU A 86 102.52 7.32 31.70
CA GLU A 86 101.26 7.11 30.95
C GLU A 86 100.14 6.47 31.79
N ALA A 87 100.48 5.90 32.95
CA ALA A 87 99.54 5.33 33.91
C ALA A 87 98.43 6.32 34.35
N ALA A 88 98.75 7.62 34.46
CA ALA A 88 97.76 8.63 34.86
C ALA A 88 96.69 8.88 33.77
N LEU A 89 97.11 8.90 32.49
CA LEU A 89 96.19 9.03 31.37
C LEU A 89 95.28 7.79 31.25
N LEU A 90 95.87 6.61 31.47
CA LEU A 90 95.13 5.35 31.47
C LEU A 90 94.07 5.29 32.57
N GLU A 91 94.37 5.78 33.77
CA GLU A 91 93.43 5.86 34.89
C GLU A 91 92.26 6.81 34.58
N ASP A 92 92.54 7.98 33.99
CA ASP A 92 91.50 8.92 33.54
C ASP A 92 90.61 8.30 32.45
N MET A 93 91.20 7.61 31.47
CA MET A 93 90.46 6.88 30.42
C MET A 93 89.56 5.78 31.02
N GLN A 94 90.05 5.06 32.04
CA GLN A 94 89.27 4.05 32.75
C GLN A 94 88.12 4.66 33.56
N SER A 95 88.37 5.78 34.23
CA SER A 95 87.39 6.51 35.02
C SER A 95 86.24 7.01 34.14
N LEU A 96 86.57 7.66 33.01
CA LEU A 96 85.58 8.17 32.06
C LEU A 96 84.71 7.08 31.46
N ARG A 97 85.29 5.93 31.11
CA ARG A 97 84.50 4.79 30.63
C ARG A 97 83.56 4.26 31.72
N ARG A 98 84.03 4.15 32.98
CA ARG A 98 83.20 3.65 34.10
C ARG A 98 82.06 4.61 34.46
N SER A 99 82.22 5.92 34.26
CA SER A 99 81.20 6.92 34.55
C SER A 99 80.19 7.14 33.41
N SER A 100 80.48 6.67 32.19
CA SER A 100 79.57 6.77 31.04
C SER A 100 78.74 5.51 30.84
N THR A 101 77.47 5.69 30.48
CA THR A 101 76.55 4.59 30.11
C THR A 101 76.51 4.34 28.60
N PHE A 102 77.17 5.16 27.77
CA PHE A 102 77.15 5.03 26.31
C PHE A 102 78.52 4.66 25.74
N LEU A 103 79.62 4.95 26.44
CA LEU A 103 80.96 4.55 26.02
C LEU A 103 81.24 3.07 26.30
N ASN A 104 81.70 2.36 25.29
CA ASN A 104 82.18 0.97 25.40
C ASN A 104 83.66 0.92 25.78
N GLU A 105 84.49 1.69 25.09
CA GLU A 105 85.94 1.68 25.27
C GLU A 105 86.56 3.00 24.80
N ILE A 106 87.71 3.36 25.37
CA ILE A 106 88.57 4.47 24.92
C ILE A 106 89.95 3.89 24.66
N ILE A 107 90.50 4.19 23.49
CA ILE A 107 91.73 3.66 22.94
C ILE A 107 92.63 4.85 22.63
N TYR A 108 93.88 4.80 23.08
CA TYR A 108 94.89 5.79 22.75
C TYR A 108 95.91 5.16 21.82
N ILE A 109 96.05 5.70 20.60
CA ILE A 109 96.97 5.26 19.57
C ILE A 109 98.07 6.30 19.46
N GLN A 110 99.31 5.91 19.72
CA GLN A 110 100.48 6.77 19.62
C GLN A 110 101.00 6.89 18.18
N ALA A 111 101.78 7.93 17.90
CA ALA A 111 102.38 8.15 16.58
C ALA A 111 103.30 7.01 16.10
N ASP A 112 103.87 6.23 17.02
CA ASP A 112 104.70 5.05 16.76
C ASP A 112 103.88 3.76 16.52
N GLY A 113 102.55 3.83 16.68
CA GLY A 113 101.64 2.71 16.53
C GLY A 113 101.34 1.94 17.82
N THR A 114 101.90 2.34 18.96
CA THR A 114 101.60 1.73 20.26
C THR A 114 100.16 2.06 20.69
N VAL A 115 99.43 1.08 21.22
CA VAL A 115 98.01 1.21 21.58
C VAL A 115 97.79 0.95 23.07
N SER A 116 97.11 1.89 23.74
CA SER A 116 96.69 1.80 25.14
C SER A 116 95.17 1.73 25.26
N HIS A 117 94.68 0.83 26.10
CA HIS A 117 93.25 0.52 26.21
C HIS A 117 92.68 0.90 27.56
N SER A 118 91.53 1.59 27.59
CA SER A 118 90.80 1.79 28.84
C SER A 118 90.24 0.48 29.40
N ARG A 119 90.12 -0.59 28.60
CA ARG A 119 89.65 -1.90 29.02
C ARG A 119 90.82 -2.92 29.13
N PRO A 120 90.98 -3.63 30.26
CA PRO A 120 92.08 -4.60 30.43
C PRO A 120 92.02 -5.80 29.48
N ASP A 121 90.83 -6.13 28.95
CA ASP A 121 90.55 -7.31 28.10
C ASP A 121 90.13 -6.88 26.67
N ALA A 122 90.85 -5.90 26.11
CA ALA A 122 90.43 -5.14 24.93
C ALA A 122 91.03 -5.59 23.59
N MET A 123 92.06 -6.44 23.59
CA MET A 123 92.84 -6.76 22.38
C MET A 123 91.97 -7.32 21.24
N ALA A 124 90.83 -7.95 21.54
CA ALA A 124 89.89 -8.45 20.54
C ALA A 124 89.16 -7.34 19.77
N THR A 125 88.75 -6.24 20.43
CA THR A 125 88.07 -5.10 19.77
C THR A 125 89.04 -4.33 18.86
N THR A 126 90.32 -4.28 19.25
CA THR A 126 91.42 -3.62 18.54
C THR A 126 91.72 -4.25 17.18
N ALA A 127 91.70 -5.58 17.11
CA ALA A 127 91.90 -6.33 15.86
C ALA A 127 90.70 -6.26 14.91
N GLU A 128 89.53 -5.83 15.42
CA GLU A 128 88.27 -5.70 14.67
C GLU A 128 88.06 -4.30 14.09
N LEU A 129 88.69 -3.29 14.69
CA LEU A 129 88.68 -1.90 14.21
C LEU A 129 89.88 -1.68 13.28
N SER A 130 89.67 -1.05 12.13
CA SER A 130 90.74 -0.57 11.24
C SER A 130 91.47 0.62 11.88
N LEU A 131 92.24 0.41 12.95
CA LEU A 131 92.95 1.49 13.66
C LEU A 131 93.88 2.31 12.78
N GLU A 132 94.38 1.69 11.70
CA GLU A 132 95.17 2.34 10.65
C GLU A 132 94.34 3.34 9.82
N GLU A 133 93.04 3.10 9.62
CA GLU A 133 92.12 4.03 8.93
C GLU A 133 91.98 5.34 9.71
N TYR A 134 91.74 5.26 11.03
CA TYR A 134 91.62 6.43 11.89
C TYR A 134 92.93 7.19 12.04
N SER A 135 94.04 6.46 12.19
CA SER A 135 95.37 7.05 12.25
C SER A 135 95.75 7.71 10.92
N GLY A 136 95.38 7.11 9.78
CA GLY A 136 95.59 7.66 8.45
C GLY A 136 94.74 8.91 8.18
N PHE A 137 93.47 8.90 8.61
CA PHE A 137 92.59 10.07 8.51
C PHE A 137 93.17 11.26 9.26
N HIS A 138 93.52 11.09 10.55
CA HIS A 138 94.07 12.18 11.37
C HIS A 138 95.53 12.54 11.04
N ARG A 139 96.29 11.68 10.34
CA ARG A 139 97.59 12.08 9.76
C ARG A 139 97.43 12.99 8.55
N SER A 140 96.42 12.73 7.72
CA SER A 140 96.14 13.50 6.49
C SER A 140 95.32 14.78 6.74
N HIS A 141 94.59 14.86 7.85
CA HIS A 141 93.79 16.03 8.23
C HIS A 141 94.34 16.68 9.50
N ALA A 142 94.61 17.98 9.46
CA ALA A 142 95.18 18.74 10.60
C ALA A 142 94.13 19.27 11.59
N SER A 143 92.84 18.91 11.45
CA SER A 143 91.82 19.36 12.40
C SER A 143 91.92 18.60 13.73
N THR A 144 91.67 19.32 14.83
CA THR A 144 91.50 18.73 16.17
C THR A 144 90.04 18.41 16.48
N ASP A 145 89.15 18.63 15.52
CA ASP A 145 87.74 18.27 15.65
C ASP A 145 87.57 16.76 15.76
N THR A 146 86.47 16.38 16.39
CA THR A 146 86.12 14.98 16.58
C THR A 146 85.60 14.38 15.27
N HIS A 147 86.23 13.30 14.80
CA HIS A 147 85.83 12.57 13.60
C HIS A 147 85.00 11.33 13.95
N ILE A 148 83.81 11.23 13.36
CA ILE A 148 82.87 10.11 13.52
C ILE A 148 83.17 9.07 12.44
N GLY A 149 83.55 7.86 12.85
CA GLY A 149 83.81 6.74 11.95
C GLY A 149 82.57 5.95 11.56
N THR A 150 82.77 4.92 10.75
CA THR A 150 81.70 4.00 10.34
C THR A 150 81.38 3.00 11.46
N ALA A 151 80.11 2.58 11.57
CA ALA A 151 79.70 1.62 12.57
C ALA A 151 80.33 0.23 12.33
N VAL A 152 81.01 -0.32 13.34
CA VAL A 152 81.68 -1.61 13.28
C VAL A 152 81.00 -2.59 14.23
N ARG A 153 80.82 -3.84 13.79
CA ARG A 153 80.27 -4.90 14.64
C ARG A 153 81.40 -5.55 15.43
N SER A 154 81.30 -5.51 16.75
CA SER A 154 82.22 -6.26 17.60
C SER A 154 81.86 -7.74 17.62
N LYS A 155 82.81 -8.64 17.33
CA LYS A 155 82.55 -10.10 17.43
C LYS A 155 82.61 -10.57 18.88
N SER A 156 83.39 -9.89 19.72
CA SER A 156 83.51 -10.17 21.17
C SER A 156 82.30 -9.68 21.96
N ALA A 157 81.79 -8.47 21.70
CA ALA A 157 80.65 -7.90 22.42
C ALA A 157 79.28 -8.22 21.81
N LYS A 158 79.23 -8.76 20.57
CA LYS A 158 78.01 -8.91 19.73
C LYS A 158 77.24 -7.61 19.46
N ASP A 159 77.69 -6.49 20.01
CA ASP A 159 77.12 -5.16 19.87
C ASP A 159 77.74 -4.40 18.67
N TRP A 160 76.96 -3.47 18.13
CA TRP A 160 77.45 -2.51 17.15
C TRP A 160 78.02 -1.29 17.85
N LEU A 161 79.19 -0.85 17.41
CA LEU A 161 79.95 0.24 18.00
C LEU A 161 80.16 1.35 16.98
N LEU A 162 80.00 2.60 17.42
CA LEU A 162 80.27 3.79 16.63
C LEU A 162 81.56 4.44 17.13
N PRO A 163 82.67 4.31 16.39
CA PRO A 163 83.94 4.92 16.72
C PRO A 163 83.90 6.43 16.54
N VAL A 164 84.45 7.15 17.52
CA VAL A 164 84.57 8.60 17.56
C VAL A 164 86.00 8.93 17.94
N SER A 165 86.73 9.61 17.07
CA SER A 165 88.18 9.77 17.17
C SER A 165 88.59 11.23 17.18
N ARG A 166 89.63 11.57 17.94
CA ARG A 166 90.19 12.92 18.02
C ARG A 166 91.70 12.89 17.86
N ARG A 167 92.23 13.82 17.07
CA ARG A 167 93.67 14.00 16.88
C ARG A 167 94.33 14.55 18.13
N ILE A 168 95.53 14.05 18.43
CA ILE A 168 96.43 14.60 19.44
C ILE A 168 97.63 15.19 18.70
N ASP A 169 97.86 16.48 18.85
CA ASP A 169 99.02 17.16 18.29
C ASP A 169 100.19 17.21 19.27
N ALA A 170 101.41 17.19 18.74
CA ALA A 170 102.61 17.55 19.48
C ALA A 170 102.68 19.09 19.65
N PRO A 171 103.55 19.61 20.54
CA PRO A 171 103.70 21.05 20.74
C PRO A 171 104.08 21.85 19.47
N ASP A 172 104.65 21.18 18.47
CA ASP A 172 105.01 21.73 17.16
C ASP A 172 103.87 21.63 16.11
N GLY A 173 102.70 21.13 16.51
CA GLY A 173 101.54 20.90 15.62
C GLY A 173 101.63 19.63 14.79
N SER A 174 102.70 18.83 14.93
CA SER A 174 102.82 17.54 14.25
C SER A 174 101.92 16.48 14.88
N PHE A 175 101.58 15.45 14.12
CA PHE A 175 100.70 14.38 14.59
C PHE A 175 101.38 13.55 15.70
N ALA A 176 100.82 13.57 16.91
CA ALA A 176 101.34 12.83 18.07
C ALA A 176 100.56 11.54 18.36
N GLY A 177 99.30 11.44 17.93
CA GLY A 177 98.47 10.25 18.12
C GLY A 177 96.99 10.52 17.91
N VAL A 178 96.16 9.52 18.22
CA VAL A 178 94.70 9.59 18.15
C VAL A 178 94.10 9.03 19.42
N LEU A 179 93.11 9.72 19.97
CA LEU A 179 92.24 9.20 21.00
C LEU A 179 90.94 8.73 20.34
N LEU A 180 90.59 7.46 20.50
CA LEU A 180 89.44 6.82 19.88
C LEU A 180 88.50 6.29 20.96
N ALA A 181 87.30 6.84 21.04
CA ALA A 181 86.20 6.27 21.82
C ALA A 181 85.29 5.41 20.96
N THR A 182 84.66 4.40 21.55
CA THR A 182 83.60 3.63 20.88
C THR A 182 82.29 3.83 21.64
N ILE A 183 81.26 4.31 20.96
CA ILE A 183 79.90 4.49 21.50
C ILE A 183 79.08 3.25 21.18
N ARG A 184 78.30 2.75 22.14
CA ARG A 184 77.43 1.60 21.89
C ARG A 184 76.15 2.00 21.15
N LEU A 185 75.86 1.32 20.04
CA LEU A 185 74.65 1.60 19.25
C LEU A 185 73.36 1.06 19.89
N ASP A 186 73.46 0.16 20.88
CA ASP A 186 72.31 -0.29 21.70
C ASP A 186 71.69 0.86 22.50
N HIS A 187 72.48 1.88 22.85
CA HIS A 187 72.01 3.07 23.55
C HIS A 187 71.01 3.83 22.67
N PHE A 188 71.37 4.08 21.41
CA PHE A 188 70.48 4.68 20.42
C PHE A 188 69.26 3.79 20.15
N ALA A 189 69.46 2.47 20.07
CA ALA A 189 68.36 1.52 19.87
C ALA A 189 67.28 1.64 20.96
N ARG A 190 67.68 1.67 22.23
CA ARG A 190 66.75 1.83 23.38
C ARG A 190 66.01 3.18 23.36
N PHE A 191 66.69 4.24 22.97
CA PHE A 191 66.05 5.55 22.80
C PHE A 191 65.02 5.51 21.66
N ILE A 192 65.38 4.92 20.52
CA ILE A 192 64.51 4.78 19.35
C ILE A 192 63.28 3.89 19.65
N GLU A 193 63.46 2.81 20.42
CA GLU A 193 62.37 1.92 20.86
C GLU A 193 61.30 2.65 21.69
N SER A 194 61.67 3.75 22.36
CA SER A 194 60.72 4.53 23.17
C SER A 194 59.61 5.23 22.36
N PHE A 195 59.78 5.35 21.04
CA PHE A 195 58.82 6.02 20.14
C PHE A 195 57.69 5.11 19.59
N ASP A 196 57.48 3.90 20.17
CA ASP A 196 56.47 2.90 19.75
C ASP A 196 56.45 2.67 18.22
N LEU A 197 57.61 2.29 17.70
CA LEU A 197 57.84 2.10 16.28
C LEU A 197 57.24 0.78 15.80
N ARG A 198 56.21 0.88 14.97
CA ARG A 198 55.61 -0.26 14.27
C ARG A 198 56.51 -0.73 13.13
N GLY A 199 56.41 -2.00 12.73
CA GLY A 199 57.28 -2.63 11.71
C GLY A 199 57.24 -2.01 10.30
N ASP A 200 56.39 -1.01 10.05
CA ASP A 200 56.35 -0.22 8.82
C ASP A 200 57.24 1.04 8.87
N THR A 201 57.93 1.26 9.99
CA THR A 201 58.88 2.37 10.19
C THR A 201 60.33 1.91 10.15
N ALA A 202 61.21 2.80 9.68
CA ALA A 202 62.65 2.60 9.75
C ALA A 202 63.33 3.93 10.08
N PHE A 203 64.49 3.83 10.72
CA PHE A 203 65.29 4.95 11.12
C PHE A 203 66.69 4.86 10.52
N TYR A 204 67.25 6.01 10.14
CA TYR A 204 68.61 6.14 9.62
C TYR A 204 69.33 7.31 10.28
N LEU A 205 70.58 7.11 10.67
CA LEU A 205 71.55 8.20 10.86
C LEU A 205 72.50 8.15 9.68
N VAL A 206 72.65 9.28 8.99
CA VAL A 206 73.49 9.41 7.80
C VAL A 206 74.46 10.55 8.03
N HIS A 207 75.76 10.29 7.83
CA HIS A 207 76.78 11.33 7.87
C HIS A 207 76.70 12.20 6.60
N SER A 208 77.13 13.47 6.67
CA SER A 208 77.15 14.39 5.53
C SER A 208 77.95 13.87 4.33
N GLU A 209 78.94 13.01 4.57
CA GLU A 209 79.76 12.37 3.51
C GLU A 209 79.05 11.17 2.85
N GLY A 210 77.81 10.90 3.22
CA GLY A 210 76.95 9.90 2.58
C GLY A 210 76.99 8.49 3.17
N GLY A 211 77.80 8.27 4.21
CA GLY A 211 77.83 7.01 4.96
C GLY A 211 76.64 6.86 5.90
N VAL A 212 76.01 5.68 5.90
CA VAL A 212 74.94 5.35 6.86
C VAL A 212 75.57 4.87 8.16
N LEU A 213 75.47 5.69 9.21
CA LEU A 213 76.02 5.42 10.54
C LEU A 213 75.17 4.42 11.31
N LEU A 214 73.84 4.56 11.22
CA LEU A 214 72.90 3.71 11.94
C LEU A 214 71.67 3.40 11.11
N ARG A 215 71.15 2.19 11.25
CA ARG A 215 69.83 1.81 10.74
C ARG A 215 69.08 0.96 11.76
N TYR A 216 67.87 1.38 12.12
CA TYR A 216 66.98 0.65 13.02
C TYR A 216 65.62 0.33 12.36
N PRO A 217 65.07 -0.89 12.49
CA PRO A 217 65.67 -2.07 13.14
C PRO A 217 66.91 -2.60 12.40
N PHE A 218 67.88 -3.13 13.15
CA PHE A 218 69.17 -3.58 12.60
C PHE A 218 69.02 -4.85 11.75
N TRP A 219 69.45 -4.81 10.49
CA TRP A 219 69.59 -6.02 9.65
C TRP A 219 71.07 -6.27 9.33
N ALA A 220 71.51 -7.53 9.44
CA ALA A 220 72.91 -7.94 9.27
C ALA A 220 73.51 -7.69 7.86
N ARG A 221 72.72 -7.16 6.91
CA ARG A 221 73.08 -6.93 5.50
C ARG A 221 73.07 -5.46 5.06
N SER A 222 72.79 -4.49 5.93
CA SER A 222 72.34 -3.15 5.50
C SER A 222 73.20 -1.97 5.96
N VAL A 223 74.54 -2.04 5.80
CA VAL A 223 75.38 -0.82 5.81
C VAL A 223 75.23 -0.07 4.47
N GLU A 224 74.90 -0.78 3.39
CA GLU A 224 74.39 -0.18 2.14
C GLU A 224 72.86 -0.03 2.19
N ALA A 225 72.34 0.84 3.05
CA ALA A 225 70.91 1.07 3.06
C ALA A 225 70.45 1.74 1.75
N ASP A 226 69.48 1.13 1.08
CA ASP A 226 68.75 1.75 -0.04
C ASP A 226 67.90 2.92 0.51
N LEU A 227 68.54 4.09 0.61
CA LEU A 227 67.87 5.37 0.77
C LEU A 227 67.59 5.84 -0.65
N GLY A 228 66.40 5.56 -1.18
CA GLY A 228 66.12 5.70 -2.62
C GLY A 228 66.52 7.05 -3.24
N ASP A 229 66.52 8.13 -2.45
CA ASP A 229 66.93 9.49 -2.85
C ASP A 229 68.12 9.98 -1.99
N ARG A 230 69.28 9.33 -2.13
CA ARG A 230 70.50 9.70 -1.38
C ARG A 230 70.93 11.14 -1.64
N GLU A 231 70.82 11.60 -2.88
CA GLU A 231 71.20 12.95 -3.32
C GLU A 231 70.41 14.01 -2.55
N PHE A 232 69.10 13.80 -2.34
CA PHE A 232 68.31 14.71 -1.51
C PHE A 232 68.84 14.78 -0.07
N PHE A 233 69.12 13.65 0.58
CA PHE A 233 69.55 13.64 1.99
C PHE A 233 71.00 14.07 2.21
N GLN A 234 71.83 14.04 1.17
CA GLN A 234 73.24 14.47 1.21
C GLN A 234 73.38 15.96 0.91
N ASP A 235 72.62 16.49 -0.05
CA ASP A 235 72.82 17.87 -0.52
C ASP A 235 71.68 18.81 -0.11
N GLN A 236 70.42 18.44 -0.41
CA GLN A 236 69.28 19.35 -0.26
C GLN A 236 68.69 19.37 1.16
N GLY A 237 68.74 18.23 1.85
CA GLY A 237 68.26 18.06 3.23
C GLY A 237 69.02 18.95 4.21
N PRO A 238 70.38 18.90 4.24
CA PRO A 238 71.19 19.76 5.10
C PRO A 238 70.94 21.26 4.89
N ALA A 239 70.71 21.71 3.66
CA ALA A 239 70.43 23.11 3.35
C ALA A 239 69.14 23.64 4.01
N LYS A 240 68.15 22.78 4.24
CA LYS A 240 66.88 23.13 4.88
C LYS A 240 66.85 22.84 6.39
N GLN A 241 67.89 22.21 6.91
CA GLN A 241 68.05 21.74 8.30
C GLN A 241 67.00 20.71 8.77
N GLN A 242 65.72 20.86 8.43
CA GLN A 242 64.68 19.91 8.79
C GLN A 242 63.54 19.94 7.76
N GLY A 243 62.79 18.85 7.65
CA GLY A 243 61.65 18.82 6.75
C GLY A 243 61.08 17.43 6.54
N ASN A 244 60.14 17.36 5.60
CA ASN A 244 59.56 16.11 5.16
C ASN A 244 59.89 15.89 3.68
N HIS A 245 60.17 14.65 3.32
CA HIS A 245 60.42 14.25 1.93
C HIS A 245 59.74 12.92 1.63
N GLU A 246 59.11 12.83 0.48
CA GLU A 246 58.58 11.56 -0.02
C GLU A 246 59.50 11.03 -1.11
N TYR A 247 60.00 9.81 -0.92
CA TYR A 247 60.87 9.15 -1.89
C TYR A 247 60.40 7.72 -2.15
N ARG A 248 60.97 7.10 -3.18
CA ARG A 248 60.69 5.73 -3.56
C ARG A 248 61.97 4.91 -3.47
N LEU A 249 61.91 3.77 -2.80
CA LEU A 249 63.01 2.80 -2.75
C LEU A 249 63.25 2.18 -4.14
N GLN A 250 64.43 1.60 -4.38
CA GLN A 250 64.69 0.84 -5.61
C GLN A 250 63.74 -0.35 -5.76
N SER A 251 63.25 -0.89 -4.64
CA SER A 251 62.19 -1.92 -4.60
C SER A 251 60.83 -1.44 -5.12
N GLY A 252 60.67 -0.14 -5.40
CA GLY A 252 59.43 0.48 -5.85
C GLY A 252 58.50 0.96 -4.71
N GLU A 253 58.85 0.68 -3.45
CA GLU A 253 58.05 1.11 -2.30
C GLU A 253 58.16 2.62 -2.07
N SER A 254 57.03 3.34 -2.09
CA SER A 254 56.95 4.75 -1.70
C SER A 254 56.95 4.90 -0.18
N ARG A 255 57.83 5.77 0.33
CA ARG A 255 57.98 6.05 1.76
C ARG A 255 57.88 7.53 2.06
N LEU A 256 57.16 7.83 3.14
CA LEU A 256 57.15 9.16 3.76
C LEU A 256 58.35 9.25 4.68
N SER A 257 59.02 10.39 4.75
CA SER A 257 60.12 10.61 5.67
C SER A 257 60.09 11.99 6.28
N GLY A 258 60.46 12.05 7.56
CA GLY A 258 60.87 13.26 8.25
C GLY A 258 62.38 13.21 8.47
N TYR A 259 63.06 14.33 8.27
CA TYR A 259 64.50 14.44 8.45
C TYR A 259 64.88 15.67 9.27
N TYR A 260 65.99 15.53 9.99
CA TYR A 260 66.64 16.60 10.73
C TYR A 260 68.16 16.47 10.55
N TYR A 261 68.78 17.51 10.03
CA TYR A 261 70.22 17.67 9.91
C TYR A 261 70.74 18.51 11.07
N SER A 262 71.73 17.96 11.76
CA SER A 262 72.47 18.70 12.78
C SER A 262 73.70 19.37 12.17
N PRO A 263 73.82 20.71 12.27
CA PRO A 263 75.05 21.42 11.90
C PRO A 263 76.25 21.05 12.78
N ASP A 264 76.00 20.67 14.05
CA ASP A 264 77.04 20.44 15.06
C ASP A 264 77.75 19.11 14.81
N THR A 265 76.99 18.04 14.56
CA THR A 265 77.53 16.69 14.33
C THR A 265 77.64 16.32 12.86
N ARG A 266 77.08 17.14 11.96
CA ARG A 266 76.98 16.88 10.50
C ARG A 266 76.27 15.56 10.19
N VAL A 267 75.35 15.15 11.07
CA VAL A 267 74.54 13.94 10.91
C VAL A 267 73.09 14.32 10.57
N THR A 268 72.53 13.62 9.60
CA THR A 268 71.11 13.66 9.25
C THR A 268 70.40 12.46 9.89
N ALA A 269 69.49 12.75 10.82
CA ALA A 269 68.52 11.79 11.34
C ALA A 269 67.31 11.72 10.41
N ILE A 270 66.97 10.52 9.94
CA ILE A 270 65.87 10.28 9.01
C ILE A 270 64.95 9.21 9.61
N VAL A 271 63.68 9.56 9.83
CA VAL A 271 62.64 8.61 10.21
C VAL A 271 61.71 8.44 9.02
N THR A 272 61.51 7.20 8.59
CA THR A 272 60.69 6.89 7.43
C THR A 272 59.60 5.88 7.74
N ARG A 273 58.50 5.95 7.00
CA ARG A 273 57.38 5.03 7.09
C ARG A 273 56.87 4.64 5.70
N SER A 274 56.48 3.38 5.53
CA SER A 274 55.84 2.87 4.32
C SER A 274 54.49 3.55 4.06
N LYS A 275 54.34 4.19 2.89
CA LYS A 275 53.08 4.83 2.47
C LYS A 275 52.04 3.78 2.07
N SER A 276 52.46 2.64 1.52
CA SER A 276 51.58 1.53 1.16
C SER A 276 51.04 0.83 2.41
N ALA A 277 51.87 0.62 3.45
CA ALA A 277 51.40 0.10 4.73
C ALA A 277 50.44 1.08 5.42
N LEU A 278 50.74 2.38 5.39
CA LEU A 278 49.85 3.43 5.89
C LEU A 278 48.50 3.41 5.16
N PHE A 279 48.51 3.27 3.83
CA PHE A 279 47.31 3.16 3.00
C PHE A 279 46.52 1.89 3.31
N HIS A 280 47.17 0.74 3.40
CA HIS A 280 46.51 -0.53 3.73
C HIS A 280 45.81 -0.47 5.09
N ASN A 281 46.47 0.10 6.09
CA ASN A 281 45.90 0.32 7.42
C ASN A 281 44.71 1.28 7.38
N TRP A 282 44.79 2.35 6.60
CA TRP A 282 43.69 3.29 6.39
C TRP A 282 42.49 2.59 5.72
N VAL A 283 42.67 1.91 4.59
CA VAL A 283 41.60 1.17 3.90
C VAL A 283 40.94 0.14 4.82
N THR A 284 41.75 -0.62 5.56
CA THR A 284 41.25 -1.65 6.47
C THR A 284 40.40 -1.07 7.60
N ARG A 285 40.70 0.16 8.05
CA ARG A 285 39.90 0.89 9.02
C ARG A 285 38.66 1.53 8.39
N SER A 286 38.80 2.11 7.20
CA SER A 286 37.73 2.80 6.48
C SER A 286 36.64 1.84 5.96
N LYS A 287 36.90 0.54 5.81
CA LYS A 287 35.92 -0.42 5.28
C LYS A 287 34.59 -0.46 6.04
N TYR A 288 34.60 -0.25 7.36
CA TYR A 288 33.38 -0.27 8.18
C TYR A 288 32.48 0.96 7.95
N PRO A 289 33.00 2.20 7.98
CA PRO A 289 32.26 3.37 7.51
C PRO A 289 31.64 3.18 6.12
N TRP A 290 32.39 2.64 5.16
CA TRP A 290 31.87 2.34 3.82
C TRP A 290 30.73 1.33 3.82
N ALA A 291 30.87 0.23 4.56
CA ALA A 291 29.81 -0.77 4.68
C ALA A 291 28.52 -0.18 5.27
N CYS A 292 28.64 0.66 6.30
CA CYS A 292 27.49 1.36 6.89
C CYS A 292 26.84 2.34 5.92
N LEU A 293 27.63 3.11 5.17
CA LEU A 293 27.10 4.07 4.19
C LEU A 293 26.39 3.36 3.04
N ILE A 294 26.96 2.26 2.52
CA ILE A 294 26.32 1.43 1.50
C ILE A 294 25.01 0.81 2.02
N ALA A 295 25.02 0.26 3.25
CA ALA A 295 23.82 -0.30 3.86
C ALA A 295 22.71 0.77 4.03
N ALA A 296 23.05 1.96 4.52
CA ALA A 296 22.12 3.08 4.63
C ALA A 296 21.55 3.49 3.26
N TYR A 297 22.38 3.48 2.21
CA TYR A 297 21.95 3.78 0.84
C TYR A 297 20.96 2.73 0.31
N VAL A 298 21.24 1.44 0.53
CA VAL A 298 20.34 0.33 0.14
C VAL A 298 19.01 0.42 0.88
N VAL A 299 19.02 0.71 2.19
CA VAL A 299 17.81 0.93 2.99
C VAL A 299 17.03 2.15 2.46
N GLY A 300 17.72 3.25 2.17
CA GLY A 300 17.13 4.45 1.57
C GLY A 300 16.42 4.15 0.25
N LEU A 301 17.11 3.47 -0.68
CA LEU A 301 16.53 3.02 -1.95
C LEU A 301 15.31 2.10 -1.73
N GLY A 302 15.39 1.18 -0.76
CA GLY A 302 14.28 0.30 -0.40
C GLY A 302 13.05 1.06 0.09
N ILE A 303 13.24 2.07 0.95
CA ILE A 303 12.17 2.94 1.43
C ILE A 303 11.57 3.75 0.27
N THR A 304 12.40 4.35 -0.59
CA THR A 304 11.94 5.12 -1.75
C THR A 304 11.15 4.23 -2.71
N PHE A 305 11.64 3.03 -3.01
CA PHE A 305 10.95 2.07 -3.87
C PHE A 305 9.60 1.65 -3.26
N ARG A 306 9.57 1.33 -1.96
CA ARG A 306 8.33 0.96 -1.25
C ARG A 306 7.32 2.10 -1.27
N TRP A 307 7.79 3.33 -1.09
CA TRP A 307 6.93 4.52 -1.11
C TRP A 307 6.36 4.80 -2.50
N LEU A 308 7.19 4.71 -3.56
CA LEU A 308 6.72 4.82 -4.94
C LEU A 308 5.71 3.73 -5.30
N ARG A 309 5.95 2.50 -4.86
CA ARG A 309 5.00 1.39 -5.01
C ARG A 309 3.67 1.70 -4.30
N GLN A 310 3.73 2.24 -3.09
CA GLN A 310 2.55 2.58 -2.30
C GLN A 310 1.72 3.69 -2.95
N ILE A 311 2.35 4.70 -3.53
CA ILE A 311 1.66 5.75 -4.30
C ILE A 311 0.92 5.15 -5.50
N ARG A 312 1.60 4.31 -6.31
CA ARG A 312 0.94 3.66 -7.46
C ARG A 312 -0.23 2.78 -7.04
N LEU A 313 -0.10 2.05 -5.93
CA LEU A 313 -1.18 1.20 -5.43
C LEU A 313 -2.40 2.02 -4.99
N ARG A 314 -2.20 3.17 -4.36
CA ARG A 314 -3.29 4.10 -4.02
C ARG A 314 -3.98 4.62 -5.27
N GLU A 315 -3.24 5.09 -6.27
CA GLU A 315 -3.81 5.57 -7.53
C GLU A 315 -4.66 4.50 -8.23
N ILE A 316 -4.22 3.24 -8.23
CA ILE A 316 -4.99 2.12 -8.80
C ILE A 316 -6.27 1.86 -7.98
N GLY A 317 -6.18 1.95 -6.65
CA GLY A 317 -7.33 1.80 -5.75
C GLY A 317 -8.38 2.88 -6.00
N ASP A 318 -7.97 4.15 -5.99
CA ASP A 318 -8.85 5.29 -6.19
C ASP A 318 -9.54 5.24 -7.57
N ARG A 319 -8.81 4.82 -8.61
CA ARG A 319 -9.40 4.61 -9.96
C ARG A 319 -10.45 3.51 -9.97
N LYS A 320 -10.25 2.41 -9.23
CA LYS A 320 -11.24 1.32 -9.15
C LYS A 320 -12.51 1.78 -8.43
N VAL A 321 -12.37 2.55 -7.35
CA VAL A 321 -13.50 3.11 -6.60
C VAL A 321 -14.28 4.08 -7.50
N ALA A 322 -13.59 5.03 -8.15
CA ALA A 322 -14.23 5.99 -9.05
C ALA A 322 -14.92 5.32 -10.24
N ALA A 323 -14.31 4.28 -10.83
CA ALA A 323 -14.92 3.53 -11.92
C ALA A 323 -16.19 2.78 -11.47
N ARG A 324 -16.16 2.15 -10.28
CA ARG A 324 -17.33 1.46 -9.73
C ARG A 324 -18.47 2.42 -9.38
N GLU A 325 -18.15 3.60 -8.83
CA GLU A 325 -19.13 4.64 -8.54
C GLU A 325 -19.78 5.17 -9.82
N ALA A 326 -18.98 5.41 -10.87
CA ALA A 326 -19.49 5.83 -12.18
C ALA A 326 -20.38 4.76 -12.86
N GLU A 327 -19.99 3.49 -12.75
CA GLU A 327 -20.78 2.36 -13.24
C GLU A 327 -22.13 2.27 -12.53
N LEU A 328 -22.15 2.35 -11.19
CA LEU A 328 -23.40 2.35 -10.42
C LEU A 328 -24.30 3.55 -10.77
N ARG A 329 -23.72 4.74 -10.97
CA ARG A 329 -24.47 5.91 -11.45
C ARG A 329 -25.05 5.70 -12.85
N LEU A 330 -24.31 5.06 -13.77
CA LEU A 330 -24.81 4.74 -15.11
C LEU A 330 -25.98 3.77 -15.06
N ILE A 331 -25.89 2.71 -14.25
CA ILE A 331 -26.99 1.74 -14.07
C ILE A 331 -28.22 2.45 -13.51
N ALA A 332 -28.05 3.29 -12.48
CA ALA A 332 -29.15 4.05 -11.90
C ALA A 332 -29.76 5.06 -12.87
N ASN A 333 -28.95 5.71 -13.72
CA ASN A 333 -29.41 6.67 -14.73
C ASN A 333 -30.08 6.02 -15.94
N ALA A 334 -29.74 4.77 -16.26
CA ALA A 334 -30.33 4.01 -17.37
C ALA A 334 -31.64 3.30 -16.99
N SER A 335 -31.94 3.19 -15.69
CA SER A 335 -33.22 2.64 -15.21
C SER A 335 -34.38 3.56 -15.59
N SER A 336 -35.46 2.98 -16.12
CA SER A 336 -36.74 3.68 -16.32
C SER A 336 -37.50 3.91 -15.01
N ASP A 337 -37.21 3.08 -14.01
CA ASP A 337 -37.86 3.12 -12.71
C ASP A 337 -37.16 4.13 -11.80
N VAL A 338 -37.92 4.84 -10.98
CA VAL A 338 -37.37 5.82 -10.04
C VAL A 338 -36.76 5.07 -8.87
N ILE A 339 -35.45 5.18 -8.74
CA ILE A 339 -34.69 4.66 -7.61
C ILE A 339 -34.42 5.81 -6.65
N GLU A 340 -34.90 5.66 -5.41
CA GLU A 340 -34.66 6.61 -4.33
C GLU A 340 -33.93 5.91 -3.18
N LYS A 341 -33.02 6.61 -2.52
CA LYS A 341 -32.50 6.22 -1.21
C LYS A 341 -33.02 7.20 -0.18
N HIS A 342 -33.62 6.70 0.89
CA HIS A 342 -34.13 7.50 2.00
C HIS A 342 -33.41 7.16 3.29
N SER A 343 -33.32 8.14 4.18
CA SER A 343 -32.99 7.89 5.59
C SER A 343 -34.11 7.12 6.29
N MET A 344 -33.84 6.59 7.48
CA MET A 344 -34.85 5.94 8.32
C MET A 344 -36.00 6.85 8.76
N ALA A 345 -35.88 8.17 8.58
CA ALA A 345 -36.93 9.16 8.84
C ALA A 345 -37.78 9.49 7.59
N GLY A 346 -37.49 8.87 6.43
CA GLY A 346 -38.20 9.12 5.17
C GLY A 346 -37.68 10.32 4.38
N LEU A 347 -36.53 10.88 4.76
CA LEU A 347 -35.86 11.96 4.02
C LEU A 347 -35.13 11.41 2.79
N ARG A 348 -35.38 11.95 1.59
CA ARG A 348 -34.70 11.53 0.36
C ARG A 348 -33.22 11.97 0.36
N GLU A 349 -32.29 11.01 0.31
CA GLU A 349 -30.84 11.24 0.22
C GLU A 349 -30.33 11.16 -1.23
N TYR A 350 -30.96 10.31 -2.04
CA TYR A 350 -30.65 10.14 -3.46
C TYR A 350 -31.95 9.88 -4.23
N VAL A 351 -32.03 10.43 -5.44
CA VAL A 351 -33.13 10.23 -6.38
C VAL A 351 -32.52 10.09 -7.79
N SER A 352 -32.88 9.03 -8.51
CA SER A 352 -32.43 8.80 -9.89
C SER A 352 -33.06 9.79 -10.88
N PRO A 353 -32.42 10.09 -12.03
CA PRO A 353 -32.97 10.96 -13.07
C PRO A 353 -34.35 10.58 -13.61
N ALA A 354 -34.75 9.31 -13.50
CA ALA A 354 -36.08 8.84 -13.89
C ALA A 354 -37.22 9.61 -13.20
N ALA A 355 -36.97 10.25 -12.05
CA ALA A 355 -37.96 11.07 -11.35
C ALA A 355 -38.46 12.26 -12.19
N ALA A 356 -37.63 12.81 -13.08
CA ALA A 356 -38.03 13.88 -13.98
C ALA A 356 -39.14 13.44 -14.94
N ILE A 357 -39.16 12.16 -15.31
CA ILE A 357 -40.16 11.58 -16.21
C ILE A 357 -41.37 11.09 -15.42
N LEU A 358 -41.15 10.29 -14.37
CA LEU A 358 -42.25 9.63 -13.65
C LEU A 358 -42.95 10.54 -12.64
N PHE A 359 -42.21 11.42 -11.96
CA PHE A 359 -42.75 12.33 -10.94
C PHE A 359 -42.90 13.78 -11.43
N GLU A 360 -42.50 14.07 -12.68
CA GLU A 360 -42.53 15.40 -13.30
C GLU A 360 -41.77 16.46 -12.46
N GLN A 361 -40.75 16.02 -11.73
CA GLN A 361 -39.94 16.85 -10.84
C GLN A 361 -38.45 16.53 -11.01
N ALA A 362 -37.62 17.57 -11.00
CA ALA A 362 -36.19 17.39 -11.09
C ALA A 362 -35.66 16.66 -9.82
N PRO A 363 -34.76 15.68 -9.95
CA PRO A 363 -34.22 14.94 -8.80
C PRO A 363 -33.68 15.86 -7.70
N GLU A 364 -33.08 16.99 -8.07
CA GLU A 364 -32.47 17.95 -7.17
C GLU A 364 -33.49 18.66 -6.26
N THR A 365 -34.75 18.82 -6.72
CA THR A 365 -35.81 19.44 -5.90
C THR A 365 -36.43 18.45 -4.91
N LEU A 366 -36.24 17.15 -5.16
CA LEU A 366 -36.75 16.07 -4.33
C LEU A 366 -35.77 15.69 -3.21
N ILE A 367 -34.47 15.80 -3.44
CA ILE A 367 -33.45 15.50 -2.42
C ILE A 367 -33.64 16.43 -1.20
N GLY A 368 -33.67 15.85 0.00
CA GLY A 368 -33.91 16.56 1.25
C GLY A 368 -35.38 16.80 1.60
N THR A 369 -36.33 16.34 0.77
CA THR A 369 -37.77 16.36 1.11
C THR A 369 -38.22 15.01 1.70
N ASN A 370 -39.35 14.99 2.41
CA ASN A 370 -39.91 13.73 2.89
C ASN A 370 -40.68 13.01 1.77
N VAL A 371 -40.56 11.69 1.70
CA VAL A 371 -41.26 10.89 0.67
C VAL A 371 -42.78 11.02 0.72
N THR A 372 -43.34 11.31 1.91
CA THR A 372 -44.78 11.47 2.13
C THR A 372 -45.31 12.86 1.82
N ASP A 373 -44.45 13.83 1.50
CA ASP A 373 -44.86 15.19 1.18
C ASP A 373 -45.64 15.24 -0.15
N GLY A 374 -46.80 15.90 -0.14
CA GLY A 374 -47.66 16.05 -1.33
C GLY A 374 -48.47 14.80 -1.73
N GLN A 375 -48.42 13.73 -0.95
CA GLN A 375 -49.22 12.52 -1.16
C GLN A 375 -50.57 12.59 -0.43
N ASP A 376 -51.56 11.82 -0.90
CA ASP A 376 -52.87 11.69 -0.26
C ASP A 376 -52.79 10.93 1.09
N GLU A 377 -53.80 11.06 1.93
CA GLU A 377 -53.79 10.48 3.29
C GLU A 377 -53.66 8.94 3.28
N ALA A 378 -54.27 8.29 2.29
CA ALA A 378 -54.20 6.84 2.14
C ALA A 378 -52.76 6.40 1.83
N THR A 379 -52.09 7.04 0.86
CA THR A 379 -50.68 6.74 0.52
C THR A 379 -49.76 7.07 1.68
N ARG A 380 -49.93 8.21 2.36
CA ARG A 380 -49.12 8.56 3.55
C ARG A 380 -49.22 7.50 4.65
N THR A 381 -50.42 6.97 4.88
CA THR A 381 -50.65 5.90 5.85
C THR A 381 -50.00 4.60 5.41
N ALA A 382 -50.13 4.22 4.14
CA ALA A 382 -49.49 3.04 3.57
C ALA A 382 -47.96 3.09 3.74
N TRP A 383 -47.35 4.24 3.41
CA TRP A 383 -45.92 4.50 3.59
C TRP A 383 -45.45 4.35 5.03
N ARG A 384 -46.13 5.00 5.99
CA ARG A 384 -45.80 4.86 7.41
C ARG A 384 -45.91 3.40 7.88
N SER A 385 -46.94 2.69 7.43
CA SER A 385 -47.14 1.29 7.82
C SER A 385 -46.05 0.37 7.25
N ALA A 386 -45.65 0.58 5.99
CA ALA A 386 -44.57 -0.18 5.35
C ALA A 386 -43.22 0.10 6.03
N GLN A 387 -42.94 1.37 6.33
CA GLN A 387 -41.72 1.77 7.03
C GLN A 387 -41.60 1.12 8.42
N LEU A 388 -42.70 1.08 9.20
CA LEU A 388 -42.75 0.39 10.49
C LEU A 388 -42.53 -1.12 10.36
N ARG A 389 -43.08 -1.76 9.32
CA ARG A 389 -42.88 -3.20 9.05
C ARG A 389 -41.44 -3.52 8.65
N LEU A 390 -40.81 -2.67 7.83
CA LEU A 390 -39.38 -2.81 7.50
C LEU A 390 -38.49 -2.66 8.74
N GLN A 391 -38.78 -1.70 9.61
CA GLN A 391 -38.06 -1.51 10.88
C GLN A 391 -38.22 -2.70 11.83
N SER A 392 -39.39 -3.33 11.84
CA SER A 392 -39.67 -4.51 12.69
C SER A 392 -39.19 -5.84 12.11
N GLY A 393 -38.57 -5.83 10.93
CA GLY A 393 -37.84 -6.99 10.39
C GLY A 393 -38.27 -7.46 9.01
N SER A 394 -39.27 -6.83 8.37
CA SER A 394 -39.62 -7.14 6.98
C SER A 394 -38.45 -6.83 6.04
N LEU A 395 -38.24 -7.69 5.05
CA LEU A 395 -37.14 -7.54 4.08
C LEU A 395 -37.51 -6.56 2.97
N ALA A 396 -38.77 -6.60 2.52
CA ALA A 396 -39.29 -5.72 1.49
C ALA A 396 -40.80 -5.52 1.68
N GLU A 397 -41.29 -4.33 1.36
CA GLU A 397 -42.71 -3.97 1.39
C GLU A 397 -43.10 -3.34 0.06
N THR A 398 -44.31 -3.65 -0.41
CA THR A 398 -44.85 -3.07 -1.65
C THR A 398 -46.03 -2.17 -1.34
N ILE A 399 -46.04 -0.99 -1.96
CA ILE A 399 -47.12 -0.02 -1.87
C ILE A 399 -47.64 0.25 -3.27
N LEU A 400 -48.96 0.19 -3.43
CA LEU A 400 -49.65 0.60 -4.64
C LEU A 400 -50.36 1.93 -4.36
N ALA A 401 -50.04 2.96 -5.13
CA ALA A 401 -50.61 4.30 -4.95
C ALA A 401 -51.08 4.87 -6.29
N GLN A 402 -52.16 5.66 -6.24
CA GLN A 402 -52.58 6.47 -7.39
C GLN A 402 -51.97 7.85 -7.27
N ARG A 403 -51.49 8.37 -8.40
CA ARG A 403 -51.02 9.74 -8.49
C ARG A 403 -51.67 10.44 -9.67
N GLN A 404 -52.09 11.68 -9.47
CA GLN A 404 -52.50 12.56 -10.56
C GLN A 404 -51.27 13.27 -11.13
N ARG A 405 -51.14 13.22 -12.46
CA ARG A 405 -50.17 14.03 -13.21
C ARG A 405 -50.66 15.48 -13.34
N ALA A 406 -49.76 16.37 -13.74
CA ALA A 406 -50.12 17.78 -13.96
C ALA A 406 -51.18 17.98 -15.06
N ASP A 407 -51.31 17.03 -15.99
CA ASP A 407 -52.31 17.02 -17.05
C ASP A 407 -53.70 16.50 -16.61
N GLY A 408 -53.84 16.06 -15.35
CA GLY A 408 -55.07 15.51 -14.78
C GLY A 408 -55.26 14.00 -15.00
N SER A 409 -54.36 13.32 -15.72
CA SER A 409 -54.38 11.86 -15.87
C SER A 409 -53.97 11.16 -14.56
N VAL A 410 -54.56 9.99 -14.30
CA VAL A 410 -54.23 9.17 -13.13
C VAL A 410 -53.29 8.05 -13.54
N ILE A 411 -52.13 7.98 -12.89
CA ILE A 411 -51.19 6.87 -13.01
C ILE A 411 -51.18 6.02 -11.75
N TRP A 412 -50.94 4.72 -11.93
CA TRP A 412 -50.71 3.79 -10.84
C TRP A 412 -49.22 3.59 -10.63
N LEU A 413 -48.77 3.80 -9.41
CA LEU A 413 -47.39 3.64 -9.01
C LEU A 413 -47.26 2.45 -8.05
N GLU A 414 -46.39 1.53 -8.40
CA GLU A 414 -45.94 0.46 -7.49
C GLU A 414 -44.57 0.86 -6.94
N SER A 415 -44.48 1.04 -5.62
CA SER A 415 -43.24 1.34 -4.90
C SER A 415 -42.83 0.15 -4.05
N VAL A 416 -41.65 -0.40 -4.32
CA VAL A 416 -41.03 -1.48 -3.53
C VAL A 416 -39.96 -0.88 -2.63
N LEU A 417 -40.16 -0.99 -1.33
CA LEU A 417 -39.28 -0.47 -0.30
C LEU A 417 -38.44 -1.62 0.26
N SER A 418 -37.12 -1.50 0.20
CA SER A 418 -36.17 -2.50 0.71
C SER A 418 -35.23 -1.87 1.73
N CYS A 419 -34.97 -2.59 2.81
CA CYS A 419 -34.11 -2.14 3.88
C CYS A 419 -32.64 -2.44 3.57
N VAL A 420 -31.76 -1.43 3.54
CA VAL A 420 -30.32 -1.64 3.34
C VAL A 420 -29.67 -1.88 4.69
N ARG A 421 -29.21 -3.11 4.92
CA ARG A 421 -28.49 -3.50 6.14
C ARG A 421 -27.00 -3.51 5.87
N SER A 422 -26.23 -2.90 6.77
CA SER A 422 -24.77 -3.00 6.75
C SER A 422 -24.33 -4.43 7.07
N GLU A 423 -23.23 -4.90 6.47
CA GLU A 423 -22.72 -6.29 6.52
C GLU A 423 -22.47 -6.84 7.94
N ASN A 424 -22.57 -6.04 8.99
CA ASN A 424 -22.22 -6.42 10.37
C ASN A 424 -23.41 -6.49 11.36
N GLY A 425 -24.65 -6.62 10.89
CA GLY A 425 -25.81 -6.72 11.79
C GLY A 425 -26.12 -5.43 12.56
N ALA A 426 -25.58 -4.30 12.09
CA ALA A 426 -25.89 -2.96 12.56
C ALA A 426 -27.34 -2.57 12.17
N PRO A 427 -27.97 -1.60 12.86
CA PRO A 427 -29.25 -1.04 12.45
C PRO A 427 -29.18 -0.57 10.99
N ALA A 428 -30.30 -0.71 10.28
CA ALA A 428 -30.35 -0.42 8.85
C ALA A 428 -29.93 1.02 8.52
N ASP A 429 -29.13 1.16 7.47
CA ASP A 429 -28.42 2.40 7.09
C ASP A 429 -29.28 3.30 6.18
N GLY A 430 -30.43 2.81 5.73
CA GLY A 430 -31.34 3.52 4.82
C GLY A 430 -32.36 2.58 4.19
N ILE A 431 -33.35 3.16 3.52
CA ILE A 431 -34.35 2.44 2.74
C ILE A 431 -34.11 2.76 1.27
N VAL A 432 -34.02 1.75 0.42
CA VAL A 432 -34.01 1.93 -1.03
C VAL A 432 -35.41 1.66 -1.54
N VAL A 433 -35.94 2.59 -2.33
CA VAL A 433 -37.26 2.47 -2.94
C VAL A 433 -37.13 2.47 -4.44
N VAL A 434 -37.75 1.50 -5.09
CA VAL A 434 -37.91 1.46 -6.54
C VAL A 434 -39.38 1.69 -6.87
N THR A 435 -39.69 2.72 -7.64
CA THR A 435 -41.06 3.08 -8.04
C THR A 435 -41.23 2.97 -9.54
N ARG A 436 -42.28 2.26 -9.97
CA ARG A 436 -42.61 2.01 -11.39
C ARG A 436 -44.06 2.34 -11.71
N ASP A 437 -44.31 2.74 -12.95
CA ASP A 437 -45.65 2.93 -13.51
C ASP A 437 -46.27 1.57 -13.87
N VAL A 438 -47.38 1.22 -13.23
CA VAL A 438 -48.13 -0.03 -13.47
C VAL A 438 -49.52 0.23 -14.05
N THR A 439 -49.78 1.42 -14.57
CA THR A 439 -51.10 1.83 -15.09
C THR A 439 -51.63 0.84 -16.12
N ARG A 440 -50.81 0.47 -17.11
CA ARG A 440 -51.21 -0.48 -18.18
C ARG A 440 -51.55 -1.87 -17.64
N GLN A 441 -50.87 -2.32 -16.59
CA GLN A 441 -51.11 -3.64 -16.00
C GLN A 441 -52.42 -3.64 -15.20
N GLU A 442 -52.65 -2.60 -14.40
CA GLU A 442 -53.89 -2.45 -13.64
C GLU A 442 -55.10 -2.24 -14.53
N THR A 443 -54.99 -1.49 -15.64
CA THR A 443 -56.08 -1.36 -16.61
C THR A 443 -56.38 -2.69 -17.31
N ALA A 444 -55.36 -3.41 -17.78
CA ALA A 444 -55.55 -4.70 -18.44
C ALA A 444 -56.14 -5.77 -17.50
N LYS A 445 -55.74 -5.77 -16.22
CA LYS A 445 -56.32 -6.65 -15.20
C LYS A 445 -57.81 -6.38 -15.01
N ARG A 446 -58.21 -5.11 -14.92
CA ARG A 446 -59.63 -4.72 -14.81
C ARG A 446 -60.46 -5.09 -16.03
N GLU A 447 -59.89 -4.97 -17.23
CA GLU A 447 -60.52 -5.41 -18.47
C GLU A 447 -60.74 -6.92 -18.50
N LEU A 448 -59.73 -7.71 -18.09
CA LEU A 448 -59.84 -9.17 -17.99
C LEU A 448 -60.90 -9.59 -16.97
N ASP A 449 -60.97 -8.94 -15.81
CA ASP A 449 -62.00 -9.21 -14.80
C ASP A 449 -63.42 -8.95 -15.34
N THR A 450 -63.58 -7.95 -16.21
CA THR A 450 -64.88 -7.62 -16.84
C THR A 450 -65.29 -8.63 -17.92
N LEU A 451 -64.33 -9.06 -18.76
CA LEU A 451 -64.56 -10.10 -19.78
C LEU A 451 -64.82 -11.49 -19.17
N ALA A 452 -64.30 -11.75 -17.97
CA ALA A 452 -64.49 -13.04 -17.30
C ALA A 452 -65.95 -13.31 -16.85
N VAL A 453 -66.78 -12.26 -16.71
CA VAL A 453 -68.12 -12.37 -16.09
C VAL A 453 -69.29 -12.05 -17.02
N THR A 454 -69.05 -11.48 -18.20
CA THR A 454 -70.10 -11.13 -19.18
C THR A 454 -70.11 -12.07 -20.40
N ASP A 455 -71.25 -12.17 -21.10
CA ASP A 455 -71.40 -12.86 -22.40
C ASP A 455 -71.18 -11.86 -23.54
N GLU A 456 -70.22 -12.16 -24.43
CA GLU A 456 -69.78 -11.24 -25.49
C GLU A 456 -70.89 -10.88 -26.50
N LEU A 457 -71.85 -11.78 -26.74
CA LEU A 457 -72.90 -11.55 -27.73
C LEU A 457 -73.99 -10.61 -27.19
N THR A 458 -74.47 -10.89 -25.97
CA THR A 458 -75.68 -10.28 -25.41
C THR A 458 -75.40 -9.17 -24.41
N GLY A 459 -74.18 -9.10 -23.86
CA GLY A 459 -73.80 -8.17 -22.79
C GLY A 459 -74.49 -8.45 -21.44
N LEU A 460 -75.21 -9.57 -21.31
CA LEU A 460 -75.68 -10.09 -20.02
C LEU A 460 -74.53 -10.78 -19.28
N PHE A 461 -74.73 -11.16 -18.02
CA PHE A 461 -73.74 -12.01 -17.35
C PHE A 461 -73.64 -13.37 -18.06
N ASN A 462 -72.46 -14.00 -18.00
CA ASN A 462 -72.30 -15.34 -18.53
C ASN A 462 -72.79 -16.41 -17.53
N LYS A 463 -72.99 -17.64 -18.04
CA LYS A 463 -73.42 -18.79 -17.23
C LYS A 463 -72.54 -19.02 -15.99
N ARG A 464 -71.22 -18.80 -16.10
CA ARG A 464 -70.27 -19.05 -15.01
C ARG A 464 -70.51 -18.09 -13.85
N TYR A 465 -70.59 -16.79 -14.14
CA TYR A 465 -70.92 -15.78 -13.12
C TYR A 465 -72.29 -16.05 -12.50
N PHE A 466 -73.30 -16.34 -13.33
CA PHE A 466 -74.66 -16.64 -12.84
C PHE A 466 -74.69 -17.81 -11.85
N SER A 467 -74.00 -18.90 -12.18
CA SER A 467 -73.96 -20.10 -11.34
C SER A 467 -73.29 -19.83 -9.99
N GLN A 468 -72.19 -19.06 -10.00
CA GLN A 468 -71.49 -18.65 -8.77
C GLN A 468 -72.37 -17.70 -7.93
N HIS A 469 -72.96 -16.70 -8.56
CA HIS A 469 -73.79 -15.72 -7.87
C HIS A 469 -75.06 -16.34 -7.28
N LEU A 470 -75.67 -17.31 -7.97
CA LEU A 470 -76.79 -18.10 -7.46
C LEU A 470 -76.41 -18.84 -6.16
N GLN A 471 -75.25 -19.50 -6.12
CA GLN A 471 -74.77 -20.16 -4.90
C GLN A 471 -74.55 -19.16 -3.76
N THR A 472 -73.94 -18.01 -4.05
CA THR A 472 -73.74 -16.93 -3.08
C THR A 472 -75.07 -16.47 -2.49
N VAL A 473 -76.05 -16.11 -3.33
CA VAL A 473 -77.37 -15.64 -2.90
C VAL A 473 -78.09 -16.68 -2.02
N LEU A 474 -78.03 -17.96 -2.39
CA LEU A 474 -78.65 -19.04 -1.59
C LEU A 474 -77.95 -19.25 -0.25
N SER A 475 -76.63 -19.01 -0.17
CA SER A 475 -75.84 -19.15 1.06
C SER A 475 -75.96 -17.96 2.02
N GLU A 476 -76.06 -16.73 1.49
CA GLU A 476 -75.99 -15.50 2.28
C GLU A 476 -77.38 -15.03 2.76
N SER A 477 -78.47 -15.47 2.13
CA SER A 477 -79.83 -14.98 2.41
C SER A 477 -80.89 -16.08 2.60
N PRO A 478 -80.72 -17.05 3.53
CA PRO A 478 -81.67 -18.14 3.73
C PRO A 478 -83.06 -17.69 4.24
N GLY A 479 -83.19 -16.45 4.71
CA GLY A 479 -84.44 -15.87 5.24
C GLY A 479 -85.35 -15.19 4.21
N ALA A 480 -84.91 -15.01 2.96
CA ALA A 480 -85.65 -14.33 1.91
C ALA A 480 -86.08 -15.32 0.80
N PRO A 481 -87.22 -15.09 0.11
CA PRO A 481 -87.58 -15.95 -1.02
C PRO A 481 -86.62 -15.69 -2.19
N VAL A 482 -86.25 -16.73 -2.93
CA VAL A 482 -85.38 -16.62 -4.10
C VAL A 482 -86.12 -17.21 -5.30
N SER A 483 -86.27 -16.44 -6.37
CA SER A 483 -86.92 -16.92 -7.59
C SER A 483 -85.92 -17.04 -8.74
N LEU A 484 -86.06 -18.11 -9.51
CA LEU A 484 -85.30 -18.37 -10.73
C LEU A 484 -86.26 -18.48 -11.91
N LEU A 485 -85.96 -17.72 -12.96
CA LEU A 485 -86.61 -17.84 -14.26
C LEU A 485 -85.59 -18.41 -15.24
N LEU A 486 -85.96 -19.49 -15.92
CA LEU A 486 -85.28 -19.94 -17.14
C LEU A 486 -86.15 -19.58 -18.33
N LEU A 487 -85.57 -18.93 -19.32
CA LEU A 487 -86.23 -18.39 -20.49
C LEU A 487 -85.61 -19.00 -21.74
N ASP A 488 -86.44 -19.36 -22.70
CA ASP A 488 -85.99 -19.91 -23.99
C ASP A 488 -86.77 -19.27 -25.14
N LEU A 489 -86.06 -18.88 -26.19
CA LEU A 489 -86.68 -18.35 -27.40
C LEU A 489 -87.35 -19.48 -28.19
N ASP A 490 -88.66 -19.34 -28.39
CA ASP A 490 -89.48 -20.38 -28.98
C ASP A 490 -89.05 -20.71 -30.42
N ARG A 491 -88.69 -21.97 -30.65
CA ARG A 491 -88.26 -22.50 -31.96
C ARG A 491 -87.09 -21.70 -32.57
N PHE A 492 -86.18 -21.19 -31.74
CA PHE A 492 -85.07 -20.37 -32.21
C PHE A 492 -84.15 -21.07 -33.23
N LYS A 493 -83.98 -22.39 -33.11
CA LYS A 493 -83.29 -23.17 -34.16
C LYS A 493 -83.92 -22.97 -35.55
N GLN A 494 -85.25 -23.00 -35.66
CA GLN A 494 -85.95 -22.76 -36.93
C GLN A 494 -85.83 -21.32 -37.40
N PHE A 495 -85.75 -20.35 -36.47
CA PHE A 495 -85.45 -18.96 -36.80
C PHE A 495 -84.07 -18.86 -37.47
N ASN A 496 -83.04 -19.48 -36.88
CA ASN A 496 -81.70 -19.51 -37.46
C ASN A 496 -81.65 -20.27 -38.79
N ASP A 497 -82.39 -21.38 -38.91
CA ASP A 497 -82.46 -22.15 -40.15
C ASP A 497 -83.13 -21.34 -41.28
N THR A 498 -84.02 -20.41 -40.94
CA THR A 498 -84.78 -19.56 -41.90
C THR A 498 -84.04 -18.27 -42.26
N TYR A 499 -83.51 -17.55 -41.27
CA TYR A 499 -82.95 -16.20 -41.45
C TYR A 499 -81.41 -16.18 -41.36
N GLY A 500 -80.78 -17.28 -40.98
CA GLY A 500 -79.33 -17.37 -40.76
C GLY A 500 -78.89 -16.93 -39.36
N HIS A 501 -77.67 -17.34 -38.99
CA HIS A 501 -77.12 -17.09 -37.66
C HIS A 501 -76.92 -15.60 -37.32
N LEU A 502 -76.55 -14.76 -38.30
CA LEU A 502 -76.29 -13.33 -38.03
C LEU A 502 -77.58 -12.56 -37.65
N PRO A 503 -78.73 -12.74 -38.35
CA PRO A 503 -80.01 -12.25 -37.85
C PRO A 503 -80.43 -12.90 -36.52
N GLY A 504 -80.08 -14.18 -36.30
CA GLY A 504 -80.24 -14.85 -35.01
C GLY A 504 -79.53 -14.13 -33.86
N ASP A 505 -78.26 -13.77 -34.07
CA ASP A 505 -77.45 -13.05 -33.10
C ASP A 505 -78.03 -11.67 -32.78
N ASN A 506 -78.54 -10.96 -33.79
CA ASN A 506 -79.26 -9.69 -33.58
C ASN A 506 -80.53 -9.90 -32.77
N CYS A 507 -81.31 -10.95 -33.07
CA CYS A 507 -82.49 -11.31 -32.29
C CYS A 507 -82.13 -11.58 -30.82
N LEU A 508 -81.05 -12.33 -30.54
CA LEU A 508 -80.58 -12.58 -29.18
C LEU A 508 -80.16 -11.30 -28.46
N ARG A 509 -79.51 -10.35 -29.15
CA ARG A 509 -79.17 -9.02 -28.59
C ARG A 509 -80.43 -8.23 -28.24
N ASP A 510 -81.40 -8.18 -29.14
CA ASP A 510 -82.64 -7.43 -28.93
C ASP A 510 -83.46 -8.02 -27.77
N VAL A 511 -83.53 -9.34 -27.68
CA VAL A 511 -84.18 -10.04 -26.56
C VAL A 511 -83.43 -9.80 -25.24
N ALA A 512 -82.10 -9.90 -25.23
CA ALA A 512 -81.30 -9.62 -24.05
C ALA A 512 -81.46 -8.18 -23.56
N ASN A 513 -81.49 -7.21 -24.49
CA ASN A 513 -81.75 -5.81 -24.19
C ASN A 513 -83.17 -5.59 -23.62
N ALA A 514 -84.18 -6.26 -24.17
CA ALA A 514 -85.55 -6.22 -23.66
C ALA A 514 -85.64 -6.79 -22.23
N ILE A 515 -84.95 -7.91 -21.96
CA ILE A 515 -84.87 -8.49 -20.61
C ILE A 515 -84.18 -7.52 -19.66
N ARG A 516 -82.98 -7.01 -20.00
CA ARG A 516 -82.22 -6.08 -19.15
C ARG A 516 -83.03 -4.83 -18.82
N SER A 517 -83.76 -4.29 -19.79
CA SER A 517 -84.57 -3.07 -19.61
C SER A 517 -85.83 -3.29 -18.76
N ALA A 518 -86.31 -4.52 -18.66
CA ALA A 518 -87.47 -4.88 -17.85
C ALA A 518 -87.11 -5.29 -16.41
N LEU A 519 -85.82 -5.52 -16.12
CA LEU A 519 -85.37 -5.87 -14.76
C LEU A 519 -85.40 -4.66 -13.82
N PRO A 520 -85.76 -4.86 -12.54
CA PRO A 520 -85.68 -3.81 -11.53
C PRO A 520 -84.22 -3.55 -11.12
N GLU A 521 -83.90 -2.32 -10.69
CA GLU A 521 -82.57 -1.95 -10.19
C GLU A 521 -82.17 -2.73 -8.92
N SER A 522 -83.15 -3.29 -8.20
CA SER A 522 -82.95 -4.03 -6.96
C SER A 522 -82.53 -5.48 -7.20
N GLY A 523 -81.22 -5.75 -7.26
CA GLY A 523 -80.61 -7.08 -7.05
C GLY A 523 -80.95 -8.18 -8.07
N ALA A 524 -81.75 -7.88 -9.10
CA ALA A 524 -82.07 -8.83 -10.16
C ALA A 524 -80.89 -9.01 -11.11
N VAL A 525 -80.58 -10.25 -11.47
CA VAL A 525 -79.44 -10.58 -12.35
C VAL A 525 -79.92 -11.38 -13.54
N ALA A 526 -79.68 -10.88 -14.76
CA ALA A 526 -79.89 -11.61 -16.00
C ALA A 526 -78.58 -12.15 -16.56
N ALA A 527 -78.62 -13.38 -17.07
CA ALA A 527 -77.50 -14.03 -17.71
C ALA A 527 -77.93 -14.78 -18.97
N ARG A 528 -77.01 -14.90 -19.94
CA ARG A 528 -77.16 -15.89 -21.02
C ARG A 528 -76.70 -17.25 -20.50
N PHE A 529 -77.65 -18.18 -20.39
CA PHE A 529 -77.42 -19.48 -19.77
C PHE A 529 -76.84 -20.49 -20.77
N GLY A 530 -77.14 -20.36 -22.06
CA GLY A 530 -76.51 -21.10 -23.16
C GLY A 530 -77.33 -21.04 -24.44
N GLY A 531 -76.70 -20.84 -25.61
CA GLY A 531 -77.43 -20.78 -26.89
C GLY A 531 -78.47 -19.66 -26.90
N GLU A 532 -79.75 -20.04 -26.98
CA GLU A 532 -80.94 -19.19 -26.87
C GLU A 532 -81.54 -19.11 -25.46
N GLU A 533 -80.97 -19.82 -24.49
CA GLU A 533 -81.45 -19.85 -23.12
C GLU A 533 -80.90 -18.65 -22.32
N MET A 534 -81.79 -17.98 -21.61
CA MET A 534 -81.47 -16.90 -20.68
C MET A 534 -81.99 -17.24 -19.30
N ALA A 535 -81.32 -16.75 -18.27
CA ALA A 535 -81.72 -16.96 -16.89
C ALA A 535 -81.85 -15.64 -16.16
N VAL A 536 -82.85 -15.52 -15.29
CA VAL A 536 -83.02 -14.37 -14.41
C VAL A 536 -83.11 -14.85 -12.97
N LEU A 537 -82.20 -14.36 -12.13
CA LEU A 537 -82.21 -14.58 -10.68
C LEU A 537 -82.82 -13.36 -9.99
N LEU A 538 -83.78 -13.63 -9.10
CA LEU A 538 -84.52 -12.61 -8.36
C LEU A 538 -84.44 -12.86 -6.85
N PRO A 539 -83.39 -12.35 -6.18
CA PRO A 539 -83.26 -12.42 -4.73
C PRO A 539 -84.33 -11.56 -4.06
N GLY A 540 -85.09 -12.13 -3.11
CA GLY A 540 -86.14 -11.42 -2.38
C GLY A 540 -87.51 -11.38 -3.05
N PHE A 541 -87.67 -11.99 -4.23
CA PHE A 541 -88.95 -12.02 -4.96
C PHE A 541 -89.73 -13.29 -4.62
N GLY A 542 -90.94 -13.11 -4.08
CA GLY A 542 -91.90 -14.19 -3.89
C GLY A 542 -92.73 -14.48 -5.13
N GLN A 543 -93.52 -15.56 -5.12
CA GLN A 543 -94.21 -16.10 -6.29
C GLN A 543 -95.03 -15.08 -7.08
N ALA A 544 -95.84 -14.25 -6.41
CA ALA A 544 -96.68 -13.26 -7.09
C ALA A 544 -95.85 -12.20 -7.83
N ALA A 545 -94.79 -11.68 -7.21
CA ALA A 545 -93.91 -10.70 -7.82
C ALA A 545 -93.11 -11.29 -8.98
N SER A 546 -92.64 -12.53 -8.84
CA SER A 546 -91.90 -13.23 -9.88
C SER A 546 -92.76 -13.57 -11.09
N LEU A 547 -94.04 -13.94 -10.88
CA LEU A 547 -94.99 -14.16 -11.99
C LEU A 547 -95.28 -12.88 -12.76
N LEU A 548 -95.43 -11.74 -12.06
CA LEU A 548 -95.64 -10.44 -12.70
C LEU A 548 -94.44 -10.04 -13.57
N LEU A 549 -93.22 -10.19 -13.04
CA LEU A 549 -92.01 -9.90 -13.79
C LEU A 549 -91.82 -10.88 -14.96
N ALA A 550 -92.11 -12.17 -14.78
CA ALA A 550 -92.09 -13.15 -15.86
C ALA A 550 -93.05 -12.76 -17.00
N GLU A 551 -94.27 -12.32 -16.67
CA GLU A 551 -95.25 -11.89 -17.69
C GLU A 551 -94.84 -10.58 -18.35
N GLN A 552 -94.21 -9.67 -17.61
CA GLN A 552 -93.61 -8.46 -18.17
C GLN A 552 -92.50 -8.81 -19.17
N LEU A 553 -91.60 -9.74 -18.83
CA LEU A 553 -90.53 -10.20 -19.72
C LEU A 553 -91.09 -10.87 -20.98
N ARG A 554 -92.07 -11.76 -20.83
CA ARG A 554 -92.75 -12.43 -21.96
C ARG A 554 -93.38 -11.41 -22.92
N ARG A 555 -94.13 -10.44 -22.38
CA ARG A 555 -94.76 -9.37 -23.17
C ARG A 555 -93.74 -8.42 -23.78
N ALA A 556 -92.64 -8.12 -23.09
CA ALA A 556 -91.59 -7.24 -23.61
C ALA A 556 -90.94 -7.84 -24.87
N VAL A 557 -90.67 -9.14 -24.87
CA VAL A 557 -90.15 -9.83 -26.06
C VAL A 557 -91.19 -9.92 -27.17
N GLU A 558 -92.43 -10.28 -26.84
CA GLU A 558 -93.55 -10.30 -27.81
C GLU A 558 -93.77 -8.92 -28.46
N ALA A 559 -93.58 -7.82 -27.70
CA ALA A 559 -93.71 -6.46 -28.18
C ALA A 559 -92.60 -6.01 -29.15
N LEU A 560 -91.47 -6.73 -29.21
CA LEU A 560 -90.42 -6.46 -30.22
C LEU A 560 -90.92 -6.75 -31.64
N LYS A 561 -91.96 -7.59 -31.80
CA LYS A 561 -92.57 -7.95 -33.10
C LYS A 561 -91.56 -8.39 -34.17
N ILE A 562 -90.48 -9.07 -33.74
CA ILE A 562 -89.47 -9.64 -34.65
C ILE A 562 -90.14 -10.79 -35.41
N ALA A 563 -90.13 -10.74 -36.74
CA ALA A 563 -90.79 -11.76 -37.57
C ALA A 563 -90.16 -13.14 -37.39
N HIS A 564 -90.99 -14.16 -37.15
CA HIS A 564 -90.58 -15.57 -37.05
C HIS A 564 -91.64 -16.44 -37.69
N GLU A 565 -91.59 -16.57 -39.03
CA GLU A 565 -92.61 -17.25 -39.83
C GLU A 565 -92.80 -18.72 -39.44
N ALA A 566 -91.73 -19.38 -38.98
CA ALA A 566 -91.78 -20.77 -38.53
C ALA A 566 -92.38 -20.94 -37.12
N ASN A 567 -92.70 -19.85 -36.42
CA ASN A 567 -93.35 -19.87 -35.09
C ASN A 567 -94.88 -19.75 -35.18
N ALA A 568 -95.54 -20.66 -35.90
CA ALA A 568 -97.01 -20.68 -35.96
C ALA A 568 -97.62 -21.09 -34.60
N PRO A 569 -98.71 -20.41 -34.12
CA PRO A 569 -99.49 -19.39 -34.84
C PRO A 569 -99.07 -17.93 -34.59
N SER A 570 -98.06 -17.63 -33.76
CA SER A 570 -97.71 -16.23 -33.42
C SER A 570 -97.04 -15.48 -34.57
N GLY A 571 -96.23 -16.16 -35.40
CA GLY A 571 -95.50 -15.55 -36.52
C GLY A 571 -94.41 -14.57 -36.12
N ILE A 572 -94.11 -14.47 -34.82
CA ILE A 572 -93.12 -13.57 -34.23
C ILE A 572 -92.28 -14.31 -33.18
N VAL A 573 -91.13 -13.75 -32.82
CA VAL A 573 -90.29 -14.26 -31.72
C VAL A 573 -91.05 -14.12 -30.40
N THR A 574 -91.15 -15.25 -29.68
CA THR A 574 -91.74 -15.34 -28.35
C THR A 574 -90.80 -16.11 -27.43
N ILE A 575 -91.00 -16.00 -26.12
CA ILE A 575 -90.24 -16.77 -25.13
C ILE A 575 -91.19 -17.64 -24.31
N SER A 576 -90.72 -18.83 -23.98
CA SER A 576 -91.29 -19.67 -22.94
C SER A 576 -90.49 -19.47 -21.66
N ILE A 577 -91.16 -19.40 -20.51
CA ILE A 577 -90.53 -19.13 -19.21
C ILE A 577 -90.90 -20.23 -18.22
N GLY A 578 -89.89 -20.89 -17.68
CA GLY A 578 -90.00 -21.73 -16.50
C GLY A 578 -89.68 -20.92 -15.26
N LEU A 579 -90.65 -20.79 -14.36
CA LEU A 579 -90.48 -20.10 -13.08
C LEU A 579 -90.43 -21.12 -11.95
N CYS A 580 -89.45 -20.98 -11.07
CA CYS A 580 -89.39 -21.69 -9.80
C CYS A 580 -89.10 -20.70 -8.67
N VAL A 581 -89.77 -20.91 -7.53
CA VAL A 581 -89.72 -20.01 -6.39
C VAL A 581 -89.37 -20.81 -5.15
N LEU A 582 -88.25 -20.48 -4.51
CA LEU A 582 -87.95 -20.96 -3.17
C LEU A 582 -88.62 -20.07 -2.14
N PRO A 583 -89.41 -20.64 -1.21
CA PRO A 583 -90.02 -19.88 -0.14
C PRO A 583 -88.96 -19.37 0.86
N LYS A 584 -89.37 -18.47 1.75
CA LYS A 584 -88.54 -18.06 2.88
C LYS A 584 -88.15 -19.27 3.73
N GLY A 585 -86.88 -19.39 4.12
CA GLY A 585 -86.41 -20.52 4.93
C GLY A 585 -86.15 -21.79 4.13
N HIS A 586 -85.92 -21.67 2.81
CA HIS A 586 -85.56 -22.79 1.95
C HIS A 586 -84.26 -23.47 2.44
N SER A 587 -84.16 -24.78 2.20
CA SER A 587 -82.95 -25.58 2.46
C SER A 587 -82.39 -26.23 1.20
N GLU A 588 -83.03 -25.96 0.07
CA GLU A 588 -82.73 -26.54 -1.23
C GLU A 588 -81.54 -25.89 -1.90
N THR A 589 -80.87 -26.65 -2.76
CA THR A 589 -79.62 -26.26 -3.42
C THR A 589 -79.87 -25.56 -4.76
N SER A 590 -78.82 -24.91 -5.29
CA SER A 590 -78.83 -24.33 -6.64
C SER A 590 -79.27 -25.32 -7.72
N GLU A 591 -78.88 -26.58 -7.61
CA GLU A 591 -79.21 -27.62 -8.58
C GLU A 591 -80.69 -27.94 -8.56
N THR A 592 -81.29 -28.01 -7.37
CA THR A 592 -82.73 -28.28 -7.21
C THR A 592 -83.56 -27.16 -7.84
N LEU A 593 -83.16 -25.91 -7.60
CA LEU A 593 -83.83 -24.74 -8.15
C LEU A 593 -83.75 -24.69 -9.68
N ILE A 594 -82.58 -24.98 -10.26
CA ILE A 594 -82.39 -25.05 -11.71
C ILE A 594 -83.23 -26.17 -12.33
N VAL A 595 -83.21 -27.38 -11.76
CA VAL A 595 -83.97 -28.52 -12.28
C VAL A 595 -85.48 -28.25 -12.25
N SER A 596 -85.99 -27.66 -11.17
CA SER A 596 -87.42 -27.30 -11.08
C SER A 596 -87.80 -26.21 -12.09
N ALA A 597 -86.94 -25.20 -12.30
CA ALA A 597 -87.17 -24.17 -13.31
C ALA A 597 -87.11 -24.74 -14.75
N ASP A 598 -86.22 -25.70 -15.02
CA ASP A 598 -86.10 -26.36 -16.32
C ASP A 598 -87.32 -27.24 -16.63
N GLN A 599 -87.79 -28.00 -15.64
CA GLN A 599 -89.02 -28.77 -15.76
C GLN A 599 -90.23 -27.86 -16.04
N ALA A 600 -90.32 -26.71 -15.36
CA ALA A 600 -91.34 -25.71 -15.66
C ALA A 600 -91.20 -25.18 -17.10
N LEU A 601 -89.98 -24.88 -17.55
CA LEU A 601 -89.73 -24.40 -18.91
C LEU A 601 -90.15 -25.44 -19.96
N TYR A 602 -89.89 -26.72 -19.73
CA TYR A 602 -90.35 -27.81 -20.58
C TYR A 602 -91.89 -27.88 -20.64
N GLU A 603 -92.58 -27.69 -19.52
CA GLU A 603 -94.04 -27.62 -19.46
C GLU A 603 -94.59 -26.42 -20.24
N ALA A 604 -93.98 -25.25 -20.11
CA ALA A 604 -94.34 -24.07 -20.89
C ALA A 604 -94.22 -24.34 -22.41
N LYS A 605 -93.14 -25.00 -22.83
CA LYS A 605 -92.91 -25.37 -24.24
C LYS A 605 -93.91 -26.41 -24.75
N SER A 606 -94.25 -27.43 -23.94
CA SER A 606 -95.17 -28.51 -24.35
C SER A 606 -96.63 -28.07 -24.39
N GLN A 607 -97.04 -27.13 -23.53
CA GLN A 607 -98.41 -26.63 -23.48
C GLN A 607 -98.75 -25.55 -24.52
N GLY A 608 -97.86 -25.32 -25.50
CA GLY A 608 -98.14 -24.43 -26.62
C GLY A 608 -97.26 -23.18 -26.69
N ARG A 609 -96.18 -23.11 -25.89
CA ARG A 609 -95.18 -22.02 -25.93
C ARG A 609 -95.76 -20.64 -25.61
N ASN A 610 -94.94 -19.59 -25.72
CA ASN A 610 -95.29 -18.20 -25.41
C ASN A 610 -96.08 -18.06 -24.10
N ARG A 611 -95.55 -18.66 -23.02
CA ARG A 611 -96.22 -18.71 -21.72
C ARG A 611 -95.24 -18.92 -20.59
N ILE A 612 -95.76 -18.77 -19.38
CA ILE A 612 -95.08 -19.08 -18.14
C ILE A 612 -95.67 -20.36 -17.59
N ALA A 613 -94.81 -21.27 -17.15
CA ALA A 613 -95.20 -22.37 -16.29
C ALA A 613 -94.46 -22.23 -14.95
N LEU A 614 -95.14 -22.62 -13.87
CA LEU A 614 -94.62 -22.53 -12.52
C LEU A 614 -94.42 -23.95 -12.00
N SER A 615 -93.20 -24.27 -11.58
CA SER A 615 -92.94 -25.49 -10.82
C SER A 615 -92.82 -25.17 -9.33
N ALA A 616 -93.47 -25.98 -8.50
CA ALA A 616 -93.23 -25.97 -7.07
C ALA A 616 -92.07 -26.92 -6.77
N VAL A 617 -91.11 -26.47 -5.95
CA VAL A 617 -90.08 -27.38 -5.42
C VAL A 617 -90.80 -28.43 -4.56
N PRO A 618 -90.55 -29.74 -4.78
CA PRO A 618 -91.23 -30.79 -4.02
C PRO A 618 -90.98 -30.59 -2.53
N ALA A 619 -92.05 -30.51 -1.75
CA ALA A 619 -91.97 -30.33 -0.30
C ALA A 619 -91.13 -31.45 0.32
N PRO A 620 -90.27 -31.15 1.32
CA PRO A 620 -89.52 -32.18 2.02
C PRO A 620 -90.48 -33.19 2.67
N PRO A 621 -90.15 -34.50 2.70
CA PRO A 621 -91.01 -35.48 3.35
C PRO A 621 -91.18 -35.12 4.83
N LEU A 622 -92.44 -35.04 5.28
CA LEU A 622 -92.79 -34.89 6.69
C LEU A 622 -92.08 -35.99 7.50
N LYS A 623 -91.09 -35.61 8.30
CA LYS A 623 -90.54 -36.50 9.34
C LYS A 623 -91.69 -36.88 10.27
N GLN A 624 -92.11 -38.15 10.21
CA GLN A 624 -92.95 -38.76 11.23
C GLN A 624 -92.26 -38.58 12.58
N PHE A 625 -92.89 -37.83 13.48
CA PHE A 625 -92.55 -37.87 14.90
C PHE A 625 -92.92 -39.27 15.42
N ALA A 626 -91.91 -40.12 15.65
CA ALA A 626 -92.04 -41.25 16.55
C ALA A 626 -91.77 -40.73 17.97
N ALA A 627 -92.75 -40.92 18.84
CA ALA A 627 -92.68 -40.65 20.26
C ALA A 627 -91.56 -41.46 20.94
N VAL A 628 -90.75 -40.81 21.79
CA VAL A 628 -90.57 -41.08 23.24
C VAL A 628 -90.07 -39.79 23.89
#